data_AF-A0AA36J7I9-F1
#
_entry.id   AF-A0AA36J7I9-F1
#
_cell.length_a   1.000
_cell.length_b   1.000
_cell.length_c   1.000
_cell.angle_alpha   90.00
_cell.angle_beta   90.00
_cell.angle_gamma   90.00
#
_symmetry.space_group_name_H-M   'P 1'
#
loop_
_entity.id
_entity.type
_entity.pdbx_description
1 polymer ?
#
loop_
_entity_poly.entity_id
_entity_poly.type
_entity_poly.pdbx_seq_one_letter_code
_entity_poly.pdbx_strand_id
1 'polypeptide(L)'
;MRALTDDETRLVFEKLKKYIGTNLRQMVDRPDGIFLFRLHKERVFYMNERLLKHAGHIPKKDLLSAGVCIGKARLAQYRVWLKPSGEQHFVYGNHVVKAKTRAREGLVRFWTYVCPTYSK
;
A
#
# COMPACT_ATOMS: atom_id res chain seq x y z
N MET A 1 17.81 5.70 -1.27
CA MET A 1 16.69 5.06 -2.01
C MET A 1 17.23 4.14 -3.07
N ARG A 2 16.76 2.90 -3.15
CA ARG A 2 17.15 1.91 -4.17
C ARG A 2 16.06 1.84 -5.25
N ALA A 3 16.42 1.54 -6.49
CA ALA A 3 15.44 1.13 -7.50
C ALA A 3 14.85 -0.25 -7.13
N LEU A 4 13.58 -0.48 -7.47
CA LEU A 4 12.99 -1.81 -7.30
C LEU A 4 13.65 -2.80 -8.26
N THR A 5 13.70 -4.07 -7.84
CA THR A 5 14.00 -5.19 -8.76
C THR A 5 12.76 -5.57 -9.56
N ASP A 6 12.94 -6.30 -10.66
CA ASP A 6 11.83 -6.72 -11.52
C ASP A 6 10.81 -7.61 -10.78
N ASP A 7 11.30 -8.47 -9.89
CA ASP A 7 10.47 -9.34 -9.05
C ASP A 7 9.57 -8.55 -8.08
N GLU A 8 10.15 -7.56 -7.39
CA GLU A 8 9.40 -6.68 -6.48
C GLU A 8 8.37 -5.85 -7.24
N THR A 9 8.76 -5.37 -8.41
CA THR A 9 7.92 -4.56 -9.29
C THR A 9 6.71 -5.34 -9.75
N ARG A 10 6.90 -6.60 -10.17
CA ARG A 10 5.79 -7.50 -10.54
C ARG A 10 4.82 -7.72 -9.37
N LEU A 11 5.33 -7.97 -8.16
CA LEU A 11 4.50 -8.17 -6.97
C LEU A 11 3.69 -6.92 -6.60
N VAL A 12 4.28 -5.73 -6.73
CA VAL A 12 3.59 -4.46 -6.50
C VAL A 12 2.49 -4.26 -7.53
N PHE A 13 2.80 -4.47 -8.82
CA PHE A 13 1.82 -4.31 -9.89
C PHE A 13 0.70 -5.33 -9.83
N GLU A 14 0.96 -6.60 -9.51
CA GLU A 14 -0.09 -7.62 -9.34
C GLU A 14 -1.09 -7.23 -8.26
N LYS A 15 -0.62 -6.55 -7.20
CA LYS A 15 -1.51 -6.07 -6.14
C LYS A 15 -2.23 -4.80 -6.54
N LEU A 16 -1.53 -3.83 -7.13
CA LEU A 16 -2.16 -2.60 -7.63
C LEU A 16 -3.22 -2.90 -8.70
N LYS A 17 -3.00 -3.88 -9.58
CA LYS A 17 -4.01 -4.39 -10.55
C LYS A 17 -5.31 -4.78 -9.86
N LYS A 18 -5.25 -5.38 -8.66
CA LYS A 18 -6.46 -5.74 -7.89
C LYS A 18 -7.20 -4.53 -7.32
N TYR A 19 -6.53 -3.39 -7.07
CA TYR A 19 -7.16 -2.19 -6.48
C TYR A 19 -7.61 -1.18 -7.55
N ILE A 20 -6.78 -0.97 -8.56
CA ILE A 20 -6.89 0.13 -9.53
C ILE A 20 -7.44 -0.38 -10.88
N GLY A 21 -7.31 -1.68 -11.17
CA GLY A 21 -7.75 -2.28 -12.43
C GLY A 21 -7.01 -1.70 -13.63
N THR A 22 -7.74 -1.01 -14.51
CA THR A 22 -7.28 -0.47 -15.80
C THR A 22 -6.41 0.79 -15.69
N ASN A 23 -6.49 1.52 -14.57
CA ASN A 23 -5.91 2.87 -14.45
C ASN A 23 -4.41 2.88 -14.07
N LEU A 24 -3.71 1.74 -14.18
CA LEU A 24 -2.27 1.68 -13.85
C LEU A 24 -1.41 2.53 -14.77
N ARG A 25 -1.80 2.64 -16.05
CA ARG A 25 -1.10 3.49 -17.02
C ARG A 25 -1.08 4.95 -16.58
N GLN A 26 -2.20 5.47 -16.08
CA GLN A 26 -2.30 6.85 -15.58
C GLN A 26 -1.41 7.14 -14.37
N MET A 27 -0.96 6.09 -13.67
CA MET A 27 -0.09 6.22 -12.50
C MET A 27 1.38 6.32 -12.88
N VAL A 28 1.79 5.78 -14.02
CA VAL A 28 3.16 5.92 -14.52
C VAL A 28 3.25 7.12 -15.46
N ASP A 29 2.27 7.23 -16.35
CA ASP A 29 2.21 8.20 -17.42
C ASP A 29 1.18 9.28 -17.08
N ARG A 30 1.63 10.31 -16.37
CA ARG A 30 0.87 11.55 -16.19
C ARG A 30 1.47 12.64 -17.10
N PRO A 31 0.66 13.51 -17.74
CA PRO A 31 1.18 14.61 -18.55
C PRO A 31 2.09 15.59 -17.78
N ASP A 32 1.91 15.72 -16.46
CA ASP A 32 2.68 16.67 -15.63
C ASP A 32 4.10 16.18 -15.27
N GLY A 33 4.37 14.89 -15.46
CA GLY A 33 5.69 14.31 -15.16
C GLY A 33 5.66 12.81 -14.93
N ILE A 34 6.85 12.20 -15.04
CA ILE A 34 7.07 10.77 -14.89
C ILE A 34 7.16 10.42 -13.40
N PHE A 35 6.37 9.44 -12.99
CA PHE A 35 6.40 8.92 -11.63
C PHE A 35 7.12 7.56 -11.56
N LEU A 36 7.96 7.41 -10.55
CA LEU A 36 8.83 6.26 -10.33
C LEU A 36 8.55 5.62 -8.96
N PHE A 37 8.66 4.29 -8.92
CA PHE A 37 8.65 3.54 -7.67
C PHE A 37 10.06 3.40 -7.12
N ARG A 38 10.23 3.67 -5.82
CA ARG A 38 11.51 3.51 -5.11
C ARG A 38 11.31 2.72 -3.83
N LEU A 39 12.32 1.94 -3.48
CA LEU A 39 12.35 1.20 -2.22
C LEU A 39 13.25 1.90 -1.21
N HIS A 40 12.73 2.06 0.01
CA HIS A 40 13.48 2.58 1.14
C HIS A 40 12.99 1.94 2.44
N LYS A 41 13.92 1.40 3.25
CA LYS A 41 13.62 0.71 4.53
C LYS A 41 12.45 -0.30 4.39
N GLU A 42 12.47 -1.12 3.32
CA GLU A 42 11.46 -2.15 2.97
C GLU A 42 10.04 -1.61 2.63
N ARG A 43 9.91 -0.29 2.45
CA ARG A 43 8.66 0.37 2.05
C ARG A 43 8.78 0.84 0.61
N VAL A 44 7.68 0.71 -0.12
CA VAL A 44 7.57 1.17 -1.50
C VAL A 44 7.00 2.58 -1.52
N PHE A 45 7.76 3.48 -2.13
CA PHE A 45 7.43 4.89 -2.29
C PHE A 45 7.13 5.19 -3.75
N TYR A 46 6.11 6.01 -3.96
CA TYR A 46 5.73 6.55 -5.26
C TYR A 46 6.08 8.03 -5.29
N MET A 47 6.91 8.43 -6.26
CA MET A 47 7.48 9.77 -6.35
C MET A 47 7.60 10.27 -7.78
N ASN A 48 7.55 11.59 -7.95
CA ASN A 48 7.95 12.25 -9.18
C ASN A 48 9.49 12.27 -9.28
N GLU A 49 10.04 12.21 -10.49
CA GLU A 49 11.48 12.36 -10.76
C GLU A 49 12.10 13.62 -10.13
N ARG A 50 11.35 14.73 -10.07
CA ARG A 50 11.84 15.97 -9.42
C ARG A 50 12.14 15.76 -7.93
N LEU A 51 11.23 15.09 -7.22
CA LEU A 51 11.39 14.75 -5.80
C LEU A 51 12.55 13.77 -5.59
N LEU A 52 12.79 12.87 -6.56
CA LEU A 52 13.89 11.93 -6.48
C LEU A 52 15.26 12.63 -6.50
N LYS A 53 15.42 13.67 -7.33
CA LYS A 53 16.66 14.46 -7.39
C LYS A 53 16.94 15.12 -6.03
N HIS A 54 15.89 15.69 -5.43
CA HIS A 54 16.01 16.35 -4.12
C HIS A 54 16.26 15.34 -2.99
N ALA A 55 15.58 14.18 -3.03
CA ALA A 55 15.77 13.10 -2.06
C ALA A 55 17.16 12.44 -2.16
N GLY A 56 17.87 12.59 -3.29
CA GLY A 56 19.24 12.12 -3.47
C GLY A 56 20.26 12.85 -2.59
N HIS A 57 19.99 14.12 -2.23
CA HIS A 57 20.88 14.91 -1.36
C HIS A 57 20.78 14.49 0.11
N ILE A 58 19.73 13.76 0.51
CA ILE A 58 19.49 13.38 1.90
C ILE A 58 20.10 11.99 2.16
N PRO A 59 20.94 11.83 3.21
CA PRO A 59 21.49 10.53 3.57
C PRO A 59 20.39 9.53 3.98
N LYS A 60 20.60 8.24 3.66
CA LYS A 60 19.59 7.17 3.90
C LYS A 60 19.18 7.00 5.37
N LYS A 61 20.02 7.42 6.32
CA LYS A 61 19.77 7.30 7.77
C LYS A 61 18.62 8.23 8.17
N ASP A 62 18.72 9.49 7.76
CA ASP A 62 17.81 10.58 8.15
C ASP A 62 16.54 10.59 7.30
N LEU A 63 16.61 10.02 6.09
CA LEU A 63 15.46 9.89 5.23
C LEU A 63 14.43 8.91 5.85
N LEU A 64 13.26 9.42 6.22
CA LEU A 64 12.14 8.63 6.76
C LEU A 64 11.17 8.23 5.64
N SER A 65 10.66 9.23 4.91
CA SER A 65 9.71 9.08 3.83
C SER A 65 9.98 10.13 2.75
N ALA A 66 9.73 9.79 1.49
CA ALA A 66 9.61 10.79 0.44
C ALA A 66 8.48 10.40 -0.51
N GLY A 67 7.55 11.33 -0.71
CA GLY A 67 6.34 11.11 -1.50
C GLY A 67 5.31 10.22 -0.80
N VAL A 68 4.61 9.42 -1.60
CA VAL A 68 3.47 8.63 -1.13
C VAL A 68 3.92 7.21 -0.79
N CYS A 69 3.72 6.83 0.47
CA CYS A 69 3.92 5.45 0.92
C CYS A 69 2.75 4.58 0.44
N ILE A 70 2.99 3.62 -0.45
CA ILE A 70 1.95 2.67 -0.89
C ILE A 70 1.85 1.48 0.09
N GLY A 71 2.93 1.20 0.81
CA GLY A 71 2.94 0.22 1.88
C GLY A 71 4.29 -0.45 2.08
N LYS A 72 4.35 -1.34 3.07
CA LYS A 72 5.46 -2.28 3.25
C LYS A 72 5.28 -3.45 2.28
N ALA A 73 6.37 -4.00 1.74
CA ALA A 73 6.33 -5.07 0.72
C ALA A 73 5.48 -6.31 1.10
N ARG A 74 5.13 -6.48 2.39
CA ARG A 74 4.07 -7.40 2.84
C ARG A 74 2.66 -6.83 2.58
N LEU A 75 2.38 -6.50 1.32
CA LEU A 75 1.08 -5.94 0.92
C LEU A 75 -0.04 -6.99 1.12
N ALA A 76 -1.15 -6.57 1.73
CA ALA A 76 -2.28 -7.40 2.15
C ALA A 76 -2.93 -8.19 0.99
N GLN A 77 -3.14 -9.50 1.18
CA GLN A 77 -3.77 -10.38 0.19
C GLN A 77 -5.31 -10.36 0.24
N TYR A 78 -5.88 -10.04 1.40
CA TYR A 78 -7.31 -10.13 1.67
C TYR A 78 -7.90 -8.75 1.91
N ARG A 79 -9.13 -8.55 1.43
CA ARG A 79 -9.89 -7.31 1.60
C ARG A 79 -11.28 -7.63 2.12
N VAL A 80 -11.72 -6.85 3.10
CA VAL A 80 -13.04 -6.95 3.71
C VAL A 80 -13.76 -5.63 3.48
N TRP A 81 -14.92 -5.68 2.84
CA TRP A 81 -15.78 -4.51 2.69
C TRP A 81 -16.68 -4.40 3.92
N LEU A 82 -16.62 -3.25 4.58
CA LEU A 82 -17.52 -2.90 5.67
C LEU A 82 -18.80 -2.27 5.10
N LYS A 83 -19.90 -2.47 5.82
CA LYS A 83 -21.12 -1.69 5.62
C LYS A 83 -20.95 -0.33 6.31
N PRO A 84 -21.62 0.75 5.85
CA PRO A 84 -21.56 2.07 6.50
C PRO A 84 -21.86 2.02 8.01
N SER A 85 -22.76 1.13 8.44
CA SER A 85 -23.10 0.90 9.86
C SER A 85 -21.96 0.33 10.72
N GLY A 86 -20.88 -0.15 10.10
CA GLY A 86 -19.69 -0.70 10.74
C GLY A 86 -18.42 0.11 10.54
N GLU A 87 -18.43 1.12 9.66
CA GLU A 87 -17.25 1.93 9.36
C GLU A 87 -16.79 2.74 10.57
N GLN A 88 -17.72 3.46 11.21
CA GLN A 88 -17.42 4.26 12.39
C GLN A 88 -16.86 3.41 13.55
N HIS A 89 -17.38 2.20 13.75
CA HIS A 89 -16.90 1.28 14.77
C HIS A 89 -15.45 0.84 14.52
N PHE A 90 -15.11 0.58 13.26
CA PHE A 90 -13.74 0.23 12.86
C PHE A 90 -12.78 1.42 12.95
N VAL A 91 -13.21 2.62 12.56
CA VAL A 91 -12.40 3.85 12.63
C VAL A 91 -12.00 4.18 14.07
N TYR A 92 -12.84 3.87 15.05
CA TYR A 92 -12.52 4.02 16.48
C TYR A 92 -11.69 2.86 17.06
N GLY A 93 -11.15 1.97 16.23
CA GLY A 93 -10.23 0.92 16.66
C GLY A 93 -10.89 -0.35 17.21
N ASN A 94 -12.21 -0.52 17.04
CA ASN A 94 -12.89 -1.74 17.45
C ASN A 94 -12.76 -2.85 16.39
N HIS A 95 -12.93 -4.10 16.83
CA HIS A 95 -12.91 -5.26 15.94
C HIS A 95 -14.08 -5.25 14.94
N VAL A 96 -13.82 -5.76 13.73
CA VAL A 96 -14.82 -5.87 12.68
C VAL A 96 -15.76 -7.04 12.98
N VAL A 97 -17.02 -6.74 13.29
CA VAL A 97 -18.07 -7.74 13.53
C VAL A 97 -18.60 -8.29 12.21
N LYS A 98 -18.77 -9.62 12.10
CA LYS A 98 -19.24 -10.32 10.89
C LYS A 98 -20.59 -9.81 10.35
N ALA A 99 -21.49 -9.35 11.22
CA ALA A 99 -22.78 -8.80 10.82
C ALA A 99 -22.66 -7.52 9.96
N LYS A 100 -21.58 -6.75 10.20
CA LYS A 100 -21.34 -5.44 9.58
C LYS A 100 -20.43 -5.51 8.37
N THR A 101 -20.08 -6.71 7.89
CA THR A 101 -19.30 -6.89 6.65
C THR A 101 -20.19 -7.32 5.50
N ARG A 102 -19.80 -6.93 4.28
CA ARG A 102 -20.43 -7.38 3.03
C ARG A 102 -19.43 -8.30 2.33
N ALA A 103 -19.57 -9.60 2.53
CA ALA A 103 -18.80 -10.60 1.79
C ALA A 103 -19.44 -10.83 0.42
N ARG A 104 -18.66 -10.77 -0.67
CA ARG A 104 -19.06 -11.44 -1.92
C ARG A 104 -18.81 -12.93 -1.72
N GLU A 105 -19.81 -13.75 -2.06
CA GLU A 105 -19.71 -15.21 -2.10
C GLU A 105 -18.51 -15.60 -2.97
N GLY A 106 -17.48 -16.24 -2.39
CA GLY A 106 -16.35 -16.76 -3.15
C GLY A 106 -14.97 -16.70 -2.49
N LEU A 107 -14.79 -16.00 -1.36
CA LEU A 107 -13.49 -15.97 -0.67
C LEU A 107 -13.66 -15.98 0.85
N VAL A 108 -14.18 -17.09 1.37
CA VAL A 108 -14.21 -17.36 2.81
C VAL A 108 -13.00 -18.21 3.16
N ARG A 109 -11.88 -17.53 3.43
CA ARG A 109 -10.88 -18.02 4.39
C ARG A 109 -10.54 -16.86 5.32
N PHE A 110 -11.35 -16.73 6.37
CA PHE A 110 -11.01 -15.91 7.52
C PHE A 110 -9.84 -16.59 8.24
N TRP A 111 -8.65 -16.04 8.09
CA TRP A 111 -7.64 -16.14 9.14
C TRP A 111 -7.83 -14.93 10.04
N THR A 112 -8.50 -15.13 11.17
CA THR A 112 -8.31 -14.27 12.35
C THR A 112 -6.84 -14.43 12.76
N TYR A 113 -5.97 -13.57 12.26
CA TYR A 113 -4.68 -13.30 12.89
C TYR A 113 -4.68 -11.82 13.26
N VAL A 114 -4.95 -11.56 14.54
CA VAL A 114 -3.93 -11.42 15.59
C VAL A 114 -3.12 -10.16 15.32
N CYS A 115 -3.51 -9.14 16.07
CA CYS A 115 -2.65 -8.04 16.50
C CYS A 115 -1.29 -8.64 16.93
N PRO A 116 -0.17 -8.35 16.24
CA PRO A 116 1.10 -8.39 16.93
C PRO A 116 1.05 -7.18 17.87
N THR A 117 0.84 -7.46 19.14
CA THR A 117 1.21 -6.57 20.24
C THR A 117 2.55 -5.93 19.91
N TYR A 118 2.52 -4.62 19.61
CA TYR A 118 3.73 -3.82 19.57
C TYR A 118 4.07 -3.50 21.04
N SER A 119 4.70 -4.47 21.71
CA SER A 119 5.37 -4.25 22.99
C SER A 119 6.81 -3.90 22.69
N LYS A 120 7.11 -2.61 22.83
CA LYS A 120 8.20 -2.08 23.66
C LYS A 120 7.74 -0.72 24.18
#